data_AF-A0A3B0A7W8-F1
#
_entry.id   AF-A0A3B0A7W8-F1
#
_cell.length_a   1.000
_cell.length_b   1.000
_cell.length_c   1.000
_cell.angle_alpha   90.00
_cell.angle_beta   90.00
_cell.angle_gamma   90.00
#
_symmetry.space_group_name_H-M   'P 1'
#
loop_
_entity.id
_entity.type
_entity.pdbx_description
1 polymer ?
#
loop_
_entity_poly.entity_id
_entity_poly.type
_entity_poly.pdbx_seq_one_letter_code
_entity_poly.pdbx_strand_id
1 'polypeptide(L)' 'RKLDEAAATMHRTIDAVELTRGGGGLNLAFAAGRELREWRQEPWVQDVNDRLLALMAAI' A
#
# COMPACT_ATOMS: atom_id res chain seq x y z
N ARG A 1 5.26 -12.13 13.00
CA ARG A 1 5.21 -13.14 11.91
C ARG A 1 4.04 -12.93 10.97
N LYS A 2 2.76 -13.03 11.39
CA LYS A 2 1.62 -12.76 10.49
C LYS A 2 1.54 -11.32 9.98
N LEU A 3 1.90 -10.34 10.83
CA LEU A 3 1.94 -8.93 10.46
C LEU A 3 3.07 -8.65 9.46
N ASP A 4 4.24 -9.25 9.65
CA ASP A 4 5.37 -9.11 8.72
C ASP A 4 5.04 -9.69 7.33
N GLU A 5 4.34 -10.83 7.28
CA GLU A 5 3.85 -11.45 6.04
C GLU A 5 2.77 -10.57 5.35
N ALA A 6 1.90 -9.92 6.13
CA ALA A 6 0.91 -8.99 5.61
C ALA A 6 1.57 -7.73 5.02
N ALA A 7 2.56 -7.16 5.72
CA ALA A 7 3.34 -6.02 5.24
C ALA A 7 4.09 -6.35 3.94
N ALA A 8 4.76 -7.51 3.88
CA ALA A 8 5.45 -7.96 2.67
C ALA A 8 4.50 -8.15 1.47
N THR A 9 3.27 -8.59 1.73
CA THR A 9 2.24 -8.77 0.69
C THR A 9 1.68 -7.43 0.20
N MET A 10 1.48 -6.47 1.10
CA MET A 10 1.11 -5.09 0.76
C MET A 10 2.17 -4.45 -0.14
N HIS A 11 3.45 -4.53 0.24
CA HIS A 11 4.54 -3.96 -0.55
C HIS A 11 4.60 -4.54 -1.97
N ARG A 12 4.48 -5.86 -2.13
CA ARG A 12 4.45 -6.48 -3.46
C ARG A 12 3.26 -6.06 -4.31
N THR A 13 2.11 -5.83 -3.66
CA THR A 13 0.92 -5.32 -4.36
C THR A 13 1.18 -3.91 -4.89
N ILE A 14 1.80 -3.04 -4.08
CA ILE A 14 2.17 -1.69 -4.50
C ILE A 14 3.15 -1.75 -5.68
N ASP A 15 4.18 -2.63 -5.64
CA ASP A 15 5.13 -2.81 -6.74
C ASP A 15 4.43 -3.18 -8.06
N ALA A 16 3.45 -4.10 -8.01
CA ALA A 16 2.71 -4.53 -9.19
C ALA A 16 1.82 -3.43 -9.79
N VAL A 17 1.25 -2.58 -8.93
CA VAL A 17 0.45 -1.42 -9.34
C VAL A 17 1.32 -0.33 -9.93
N GLU A 18 2.48 -0.05 -9.33
CA GLU A 18 3.50 0.87 -9.86
C GLU A 18 3.93 0.48 -11.28
N LEU A 19 4.13 -0.81 -11.53
CA LEU A 19 4.61 -1.33 -12.82
C LEU A 19 3.55 -1.24 -13.94
N THR A 20 2.28 -1.42 -13.58
CA THR A 20 1.18 -1.46 -14.56
C THR A 20 0.53 -0.10 -14.78
N ARG A 21 0.59 0.81 -13.79
CA ARG A 21 -0.10 2.12 -13.75
C ARG A 21 -1.58 2.09 -14.18
N GLY A 22 -2.21 0.92 -14.13
CA GLY A 22 -3.60 0.75 -14.51
C GLY A 22 -4.52 1.28 -13.41
N GLY A 23 -5.50 2.12 -13.77
CA GLY A 23 -6.42 2.75 -12.80
C GLY A 23 -7.15 1.77 -11.87
N GLY A 24 -7.39 0.53 -12.33
CA GLY A 24 -7.96 -0.53 -11.48
C GLY A 24 -7.03 -1.01 -10.36
N GLY A 25 -5.73 -1.11 -10.63
CA GLY A 25 -4.73 -1.52 -9.64
C GLY A 25 -4.50 -0.45 -8.56
N LEU A 26 -4.47 0.82 -8.98
CA LEU A 26 -4.38 1.96 -8.07
C LEU A 26 -5.53 1.97 -7.07
N ASN A 27 -6.77 1.83 -7.54
CA ASN A 27 -7.95 1.81 -6.67
C ASN A 27 -7.90 0.69 -5.62
N LEU A 28 -7.41 -0.49 -5.98
CA LEU A 28 -7.30 -1.62 -5.06
C LEU A 28 -6.24 -1.37 -3.97
N ALA A 29 -5.07 -0.83 -4.35
CA ALA A 29 -4.01 -0.48 -3.40
C ALA A 29 -4.46 0.60 -2.39
N PHE A 30 -5.20 1.62 -2.84
CA PHE A 30 -5.79 2.64 -1.96
C PHE A 30 -6.92 2.09 -1.08
N ALA A 31 -7.71 1.14 -1.57
CA ALA A 31 -8.71 0.46 -0.73
C ALA A 31 -8.03 -0.30 0.40
N ALA A 32 -6.99 -1.08 0.08
CA ALA A 32 -6.21 -1.84 1.06
C ALA A 32 -5.52 -0.92 2.08
N GLY A 33 -4.93 0.20 1.65
CA GLY A 33 -4.35 1.20 2.56
C GLY A 33 -5.36 1.81 3.53
N ARG A 34 -6.62 2.02 3.11
CA ARG A 34 -7.68 2.52 3.99
C ARG A 34 -8.09 1.54 5.07
N GLU A 35 -8.04 0.23 4.79
CA GLU A 35 -8.31 -0.81 5.79
C GLU A 35 -7.25 -0.81 6.90
N LEU A 36 -6.02 -0.37 6.61
CA LEU A 36 -4.95 -0.29 7.60
C LEU A 36 -5.12 0.82 8.66
N ARG A 37 -6.17 1.65 8.56
CA ARG A 37 -6.39 2.82 9.42
C ARG A 37 -6.46 2.46 10.92
N GLU A 38 -6.92 1.26 11.26
CA GLU A 38 -6.97 0.80 12.66
C GLU A 38 -5.57 0.60 13.25
N TRP A 39 -4.58 0.25 12.43
CA TRP A 39 -3.17 0.05 12.81
C TRP A 39 -2.27 1.25 12.48
N ARG A 40 -2.83 2.47 12.33
CA ARG A 40 -2.06 3.67 11.94
C ARG A 40 -0.86 4.03 12.83
N GLN A 41 -0.78 3.47 14.03
CA GLN A 41 0.33 3.69 14.97
C GLN A 41 1.49 2.71 14.72
N GLU A 42 1.28 1.66 13.93
CA GLU A 42 2.31 0.69 13.59
C GLU A 42 3.26 1.26 12.53
N PRO A 43 4.59 1.18 12.71
CA PRO A 43 5.57 1.74 11.77
C PRO A 43 5.41 1.25 10.33
N TRP A 44 5.14 -0.04 10.13
CA TRP A 44 4.97 -0.63 8.79
C TRP A 44 3.73 -0.10 8.06
N VAL A 45 2.70 0.35 8.78
CA VAL A 45 1.51 0.97 8.19
C VAL A 45 1.84 2.38 7.70
N GLN A 46 2.72 3.10 8.40
CA GLN A 46 3.20 4.41 7.94
C GLN A 46 3.98 4.26 6.64
N ASP A 47 4.91 3.30 6.57
CA ASP A 47 5.68 3.01 5.35
C ASP A 47 4.78 2.67 4.15
N VAL A 48 3.73 1.86 4.35
CA VAL A 48 2.75 1.54 3.30
C VAL A 48 2.00 2.78 2.83
N ASN A 49 1.54 3.63 3.77
CA ASN A 49 0.81 4.85 3.42
C ASN A 49 1.70 5.88 2.70
N ASP A 50 2.96 6.02 3.11
CA ASP A 50 3.91 6.91 2.46
C ASP A 50 4.18 6.48 1.01
N ARG A 51 4.31 5.17 0.76
CA ARG A 51 4.44 4.63 -0.60
C ARG A 51 3.19 4.88 -1.45
N LEU A 52 2.00 4.70 -0.89
CA LEU A 52 0.74 5.02 -1.59
C LEU A 52 0.64 6.51 -1.91
N LEU A 53 1.07 7.39 -1.00
CA LEU A 53 1.11 8.83 -1.24
C LEU A 53 2.09 9.20 -2.35
N ALA A 54 3.30 8.61 -2.35
CA ALA A 54 4.30 8.82 -3.39
C ALA A 54 3.80 8.36 -4.77
N LEU A 55 3.04 7.27 -4.82
CA LEU A 55 2.42 6.76 -6.04
C LEU A 55 1.39 7.74 -6.61
N MET A 56 0.56 8.38 -5.76
CA MET A 56 -0.36 9.45 -6.18
C MET A 56 0.37 10.67 -6.73
N ALA A 57 1.48 11.05 -6.10
CA ALA A 57 2.27 12.21 -6.52
C ALA A 57 3.04 12.00 -7.84
N ALA A 58 3.14 10.75 -8.31
CA ALA A 58 3.82 10.36 -9.55
C ALA A 58 2.87 10.20 -10.76
N ILE A 59 1.59 10.55 -10.59
CA ILE A 59 0.56 10.64 -11.64
C ILE A 59 0.47 12.09 -12.11
#